data_AF-A0A944W7J5-F1
#
_entry.id   AF-A0A944W7J5-F1
#
_cell.length_a   1.000
_cell.length_b   1.000
_cell.length_c   1.000
_cell.angle_alpha   90.00
_cell.angle_beta   90.00
_cell.angle_gamma   90.00
#
_symmetry.space_group_name_H-M   'P 1'
#
loop_
_entity.id
_entity.type
_entity.pdbx_description
1 polymer ?
#
loop_
_entity_poly.entity_id
_entity_poly.type
_entity_poly.pdbx_seq_one_letter_code
_entity_poly.pdbx_strand_id
1 'polypeptide(L)'
;MQRLILFFIILLVIGCDGKSPVNIYDSEEYKNLTKEEIIVGESVWATTCFRCHMYGNMGAASVRDKVHFEQLATKGFDQLYESVLNGMDGKEGVMPAKGTCFSCSEDDIKNSVYYIFHLAKNIQDAELAEKEKIIE
;
A
#
# COMPACT_ATOMS: atom_id res chain seq x y z
N MET A 1 1.05 -34.37 46.52
CA MET A 1 0.44 -33.07 46.21
C MET A 1 1.53 -32.10 45.74
N GLN A 2 1.99 -32.17 44.49
CA GLN A 2 2.80 -31.10 43.87
C GLN A 2 2.80 -31.23 42.34
N ARG A 3 1.67 -31.68 41.78
CA ARG A 3 1.35 -31.50 40.36
C ARG A 3 0.59 -30.19 40.26
N LEU A 4 1.26 -29.05 40.06
CA LEU A 4 0.63 -27.86 39.44
C LEU A 4 1.55 -26.64 39.22
N ILE A 5 2.84 -26.66 39.56
CA ILE A 5 3.70 -25.46 39.47
C ILE A 5 4.88 -25.68 38.50
N LEU A 6 4.65 -26.42 37.42
CA LEU A 6 5.69 -26.72 36.41
C LEU A 6 5.31 -26.30 34.99
N PHE A 7 4.16 -25.64 34.80
CA PHE A 7 3.68 -25.28 33.46
C PHE A 7 3.26 -23.81 33.27
N PHE A 8 3.34 -22.97 34.31
CA PHE A 8 2.81 -21.60 34.24
C PHE A 8 3.86 -20.48 34.14
N ILE A 9 5.17 -20.82 34.05
CA ILE A 9 6.26 -19.82 33.99
C ILE A 9 7.06 -19.90 32.66
N ILE A 10 6.61 -20.70 31.70
CA ILE A 10 7.19 -20.76 30.33
C ILE A 10 6.11 -20.34 29.33
N LEU A 11 5.47 -19.20 29.56
CA LEU A 11 4.42 -18.66 28.67
C LEU A 11 4.45 -17.12 28.58
N LEU A 12 5.63 -16.54 28.79
CA LEU A 12 5.83 -15.07 28.85
C LEU A 12 6.99 -14.55 27.98
N VAL A 13 7.47 -15.35 27.02
CA VAL A 13 8.62 -14.98 26.15
C VAL A 13 8.36 -15.08 24.64
N ILE A 14 7.10 -15.24 24.19
CA ILE A 14 6.76 -15.22 22.75
C ILE A 14 5.82 -14.05 22.45
N GLY A 15 6.17 -12.85 22.90
CA GLY A 15 5.33 -11.67 22.76
C GLY A 15 6.13 -10.44 22.37
N CYS A 16 6.63 -10.44 21.13
CA CYS A 16 6.93 -9.28 20.27
C CYS A 16 7.80 -9.78 19.12
N ASP A 17 7.19 -10.37 18.08
CA ASP A 17 7.89 -10.63 16.83
C ASP A 17 8.00 -9.30 16.08
N GLY A 18 9.05 -8.54 16.38
CA GLY A 18 9.39 -7.25 15.77
C GLY A 18 9.89 -7.40 14.34
N LYS A 19 9.14 -8.07 13.47
CA LYS A 19 9.43 -8.08 12.04
C LYS A 19 9.16 -6.69 11.48
N SER A 20 10.22 -6.04 11.03
CA SER A 20 10.11 -4.81 10.25
C SER A 20 9.18 -5.04 9.05
N PRO A 21 8.36 -4.04 8.68
CA PRO A 21 7.51 -4.15 7.51
C PRO A 21 8.35 -4.44 6.27
N VAL A 22 7.90 -5.41 5.46
CA VAL A 22 8.50 -5.71 4.16
C VAL A 22 8.15 -4.57 3.21
N ASN A 23 9.14 -4.07 2.46
CA ASN A 23 8.87 -3.07 1.43
C ASN A 23 7.86 -3.63 0.42
N ILE A 24 6.84 -2.84 0.07
CA ILE A 24 5.77 -3.28 -0.84
C ILE A 24 6.33 -3.81 -2.17
N TYR A 25 7.31 -3.13 -2.76
CA TYR A 25 7.92 -3.57 -4.03
C TYR A 25 8.71 -4.87 -3.90
N ASP A 26 9.13 -5.21 -2.69
CA ASP A 26 9.88 -6.43 -2.40
C ASP A 26 8.99 -7.58 -1.92
N SER A 27 7.71 -7.33 -1.62
CA SER A 27 6.76 -8.34 -1.14
C SER A 27 6.45 -9.39 -2.21
N GLU A 28 6.22 -10.63 -1.78
CA GLU A 28 5.85 -11.73 -2.66
C GLU A 28 4.47 -11.48 -3.28
N GLU A 29 3.55 -10.90 -2.51
CA GLU A 29 2.21 -10.55 -2.96
C GLU A 29 2.27 -9.55 -4.13
N TYR A 30 3.06 -8.49 -4.02
CA TYR A 30 3.22 -7.51 -5.09
C TYR A 30 3.91 -8.11 -6.32
N LYS A 31 4.96 -8.90 -6.13
CA LYS A 31 5.71 -9.53 -7.23
C LYS A 31 4.89 -10.55 -8.00
N ASN A 32 3.94 -11.21 -7.34
CA ASN A 32 3.11 -12.27 -7.90
C ASN A 32 1.68 -11.80 -8.21
N LEU A 33 1.45 -10.49 -8.36
CA LEU A 33 0.14 -9.96 -8.80
C LEU A 33 -0.29 -10.63 -10.10
N THR A 34 -1.46 -11.22 -10.06
CA THR A 34 -2.11 -11.83 -11.22
C THR A 34 -2.68 -10.75 -12.14
N LYS A 35 -2.93 -11.12 -13.38
CA LYS A 35 -3.58 -10.23 -14.35
C LYS A 35 -4.99 -9.85 -13.88
N GLU A 36 -5.71 -10.79 -13.29
CA GLU A 36 -7.05 -10.59 -12.75
C GLU A 36 -7.05 -9.56 -11.61
N GLU A 37 -6.11 -9.67 -10.67
CA GLU A 37 -5.94 -8.69 -9.57
C GLU A 37 -5.59 -7.29 -10.10
N ILE A 38 -4.72 -7.21 -11.11
CA ILE A 38 -4.38 -5.94 -11.77
C ILE A 38 -5.64 -5.32 -12.41
N ILE A 39 -6.45 -6.10 -13.13
CA ILE A 39 -7.68 -5.60 -13.78
C ILE A 39 -8.69 -5.10 -12.75
N VAL A 40 -8.90 -5.85 -11.66
CA VAL A 40 -9.80 -5.44 -10.58
C VAL A 40 -9.29 -4.15 -9.93
N GLY A 41 -8.00 -4.11 -9.59
CA GLY A 41 -7.38 -2.94 -8.96
C GLY A 41 -7.43 -1.69 -9.83
N GLU A 42 -7.20 -1.84 -11.14
CA GLU A 42 -7.35 -0.79 -12.14
C GLU A 42 -8.77 -0.26 -12.19
N SER A 43 -9.77 -1.13 -12.17
CA SER A 43 -11.17 -0.73 -12.19
C SER A 43 -11.51 0.18 -11.01
N VAL A 44 -11.15 -0.21 -9.79
CA VAL A 44 -11.37 0.61 -8.58
C VAL A 44 -10.59 1.92 -8.63
N TRP A 45 -9.35 1.87 -9.11
CA TRP A 45 -8.52 3.06 -9.29
C TRP A 45 -9.21 4.07 -10.21
N ALA A 46 -9.64 3.61 -11.38
CA ALA A 46 -10.21 4.45 -12.42
C ALA A 46 -11.54 5.08 -11.99
N THR A 47 -12.37 4.34 -11.25
CA THR A 47 -13.67 4.86 -10.79
C THR A 47 -13.56 5.82 -9.63
N THR A 48 -12.57 5.62 -8.75
CA THR A 48 -12.60 6.20 -7.42
C THR A 48 -11.31 6.95 -7.07
N CYS A 49 -10.15 6.27 -7.13
CA CYS A 49 -8.91 6.78 -6.56
C CYS A 49 -8.18 7.81 -7.46
N PHE A 50 -8.28 7.62 -8.78
CA PHE A 50 -7.55 8.39 -9.80
C PHE A 50 -7.64 9.90 -9.63
N ARG A 51 -8.85 10.40 -9.29
CA ARG A 51 -9.17 11.83 -9.23
C ARG A 51 -8.26 12.59 -8.26
N CYS A 52 -7.82 11.94 -7.19
CA CYS A 52 -6.95 12.53 -6.18
C CYS A 52 -5.49 12.14 -6.45
N HIS A 53 -5.22 10.86 -6.70
CA HIS A 53 -3.87 10.32 -6.69
C HIS A 53 -3.10 10.43 -8.00
N MET A 54 -3.73 10.75 -9.13
CA MET A 54 -2.99 10.85 -10.40
C MET A 54 -1.94 11.99 -10.38
N TYR A 55 -2.34 13.13 -9.81
CA TYR A 55 -1.52 14.35 -9.77
C TYR A 55 -1.36 14.92 -8.36
N GLY A 56 -1.84 14.22 -7.33
CA GLY A 56 -1.76 14.66 -5.94
C GLY A 56 -2.71 15.81 -5.60
N ASN A 57 -3.90 15.82 -6.19
CA ASN A 57 -4.92 16.81 -5.88
C ASN A 57 -5.31 16.73 -4.40
N MET A 58 -5.56 17.89 -3.77
CA MET A 58 -5.93 18.00 -2.36
C MET A 58 -4.91 17.36 -1.40
N GLY A 59 -3.63 17.33 -1.77
CA GLY A 59 -2.56 16.76 -0.94
C GLY A 59 -2.47 15.24 -0.93
N ALA A 60 -3.15 14.57 -1.87
CA ALA A 60 -3.04 13.13 -2.05
C ALA A 60 -1.63 12.71 -2.51
N ALA A 61 -1.22 11.49 -2.18
CA ALA A 61 0.02 10.91 -2.70
C ALA A 61 -0.08 10.74 -4.21
N SER A 62 0.70 11.52 -4.97
CA SER A 62 0.74 11.48 -6.43
C SER A 62 1.51 10.27 -6.94
N VAL A 63 0.95 9.48 -7.87
CA VAL A 63 1.66 8.33 -8.49
C VAL A 63 2.93 8.73 -9.25
N ARG A 64 3.11 10.02 -9.53
CA ARG A 64 4.31 10.58 -10.19
C ARG A 64 5.41 10.96 -9.19
N ASP A 65 5.09 11.04 -7.89
CA ASP A 65 6.08 11.36 -6.86
C ASP A 65 6.81 10.09 -6.40
N LYS A 66 7.89 9.77 -7.10
CA LYS A 66 8.73 8.59 -6.83
C LYS A 66 9.25 8.56 -5.40
N VAL A 67 9.74 9.68 -4.87
CA VAL A 67 10.34 9.74 -3.53
C VAL A 67 9.28 9.46 -2.47
N HIS A 68 8.09 10.04 -2.62
CA HIS A 68 7.00 9.79 -1.68
C HIS A 68 6.52 8.33 -1.77
N PHE A 69 6.37 7.77 -2.98
CA PHE A 69 5.97 6.37 -3.13
C PHE A 69 6.99 5.38 -2.58
N GLU A 70 8.29 5.66 -2.69
CA GLU A 70 9.35 4.87 -2.04
C GLU A 70 9.21 4.90 -0.51
N GLN A 71 8.91 6.06 0.07
CA GLN A 71 8.67 6.19 1.51
C GLN A 71 7.38 5.50 1.97
N LEU A 72 6.33 5.50 1.14
CA LEU A 72 5.11 4.75 1.44
C LEU A 72 5.37 3.24 1.40
N ALA A 73 6.15 2.79 0.42
CA ALA A 73 6.47 1.37 0.27
C ALA A 73 7.21 0.79 1.49
N THR A 74 8.08 1.57 2.16
CA THR A 74 8.82 1.11 3.35
C THR A 74 7.95 0.94 4.60
N LYS A 75 6.75 1.52 4.64
CA LYS A 75 5.79 1.29 5.73
C LYS A 75 5.19 -0.12 5.69
N GLY A 76 5.31 -0.80 4.55
CA GLY A 76 4.69 -2.10 4.32
C GLY A 76 3.20 -2.00 3.98
N PHE A 77 2.69 -3.09 3.41
CA PHE A 77 1.35 -3.10 2.84
C PHE A 77 0.26 -2.99 3.91
N ASP A 78 0.34 -3.79 4.97
CA ASP A 78 -0.75 -3.89 5.96
C ASP A 78 -1.07 -2.54 6.61
N GLN A 79 -0.05 -1.80 7.05
CA GLN A 79 -0.24 -0.48 7.66
C GLN A 79 -0.84 0.53 6.68
N LEU A 80 -0.36 0.51 5.43
CA LEU A 80 -0.85 1.41 4.40
C LEU A 80 -2.30 1.08 4.03
N TYR A 81 -2.61 -0.21 3.87
CA TYR A 81 -3.94 -0.69 3.55
C TYR A 81 -4.94 -0.39 4.65
N GLU A 82 -4.57 -0.57 5.93
CA GLU A 82 -5.40 -0.17 7.07
C GLU A 82 -5.74 1.33 7.04
N SER A 83 -4.76 2.17 6.69
CA SER A 83 -4.98 3.62 6.52
C SER A 83 -5.95 3.92 5.37
N VAL A 84 -5.91 3.15 4.29
CA VAL A 84 -6.86 3.29 3.16
C VAL A 84 -8.27 2.87 3.58
N LEU A 85 -8.41 1.78 4.31
CA LEU A 85 -9.72 1.29 4.77
C LEU A 85 -10.38 2.26 5.75
N ASN A 86 -9.63 2.72 6.74
CA ASN A 86 -10.15 3.57 7.80
C ASN A 86 -10.20 5.05 7.41
N GLY A 87 -9.46 5.43 6.38
CA GLY A 87 -9.18 6.82 6.06
C GLY A 87 -8.07 7.37 6.97
N MET A 88 -7.52 8.51 6.58
CA MET A 88 -6.48 9.18 7.35
C MET A 88 -6.55 10.70 7.20
N ASP A 89 -6.36 11.39 8.31
CA ASP A 89 -6.09 12.82 8.33
C ASP A 89 -4.57 13.02 8.30
N GLY A 90 -4.08 13.50 7.16
CA GLY A 90 -2.68 13.84 6.95
C GLY A 90 -2.44 15.33 7.08
N LYS A 91 -1.17 15.71 7.22
CA LYS A 91 -0.75 17.12 7.19
C LYS A 91 -1.09 17.79 5.86
N GLU A 92 -0.96 17.05 4.77
CA GLU A 92 -1.12 17.56 3.41
C GLU A 92 -2.59 17.52 2.94
N GLY A 93 -3.42 16.64 3.53
CA GLY A 93 -4.81 16.46 3.14
C GLY A 93 -5.48 15.29 3.84
N VAL A 94 -6.73 15.03 3.47
CA VAL A 94 -7.57 13.97 4.05
C VAL A 94 -7.78 12.88 3.01
N MET A 95 -7.45 11.63 3.35
CA MET A 95 -7.82 10.44 2.60
C MET A 95 -9.12 9.88 3.18
N PRO A 96 -10.24 9.88 2.45
CA PRO A 96 -11.49 9.32 2.93
C PRO A 96 -11.39 7.80 3.14
N ALA A 97 -12.15 7.28 4.10
CA ALA A 97 -12.29 5.84 4.31
C ALA A 97 -12.66 5.10 3.02
N LYS A 98 -11.99 3.97 2.77
CA LYS A 98 -12.12 3.14 1.56
C LYS A 98 -11.92 3.91 0.26
N GLY A 99 -11.23 5.06 0.31
CA GLY A 99 -11.12 5.99 -0.82
C GLY A 99 -12.48 6.46 -1.36
N THR A 100 -13.56 6.41 -0.56
CA THR A 100 -14.98 6.61 -0.96
C THR A 100 -15.64 5.46 -1.75
N CYS A 101 -14.96 4.33 -1.99
CA CYS A 101 -15.59 3.16 -2.60
C CYS A 101 -16.31 2.29 -1.55
N PHE A 102 -17.45 2.76 -1.06
CA PHE A 102 -18.23 2.02 -0.06
C PHE A 102 -18.87 0.73 -0.60
N SER A 103 -19.04 0.63 -1.92
CA SER A 103 -19.53 -0.58 -2.61
C SER A 103 -18.43 -1.59 -2.94
N CYS A 104 -17.15 -1.21 -2.85
CA CYS A 104 -16.05 -2.14 -3.10
C CYS A 104 -15.90 -3.11 -1.92
N SER A 105 -15.58 -4.37 -2.25
CA SER A 105 -15.08 -5.30 -1.25
C SER A 105 -13.70 -4.84 -0.75
N GLU A 106 -13.30 -5.34 0.41
CA GLU A 106 -11.95 -5.10 0.93
C GLU A 106 -10.89 -5.67 -0.02
N ASP A 107 -11.11 -6.85 -0.59
CA ASP A 107 -10.20 -7.45 -1.56
C ASP A 107 -10.06 -6.61 -2.84
N ASP A 108 -11.14 -5.98 -3.33
CA ASP A 108 -11.07 -5.08 -4.48
C ASP A 108 -10.23 -3.82 -4.16
N ILE A 109 -10.37 -3.28 -2.95
CA ILE A 109 -9.57 -2.12 -2.50
C ILE A 109 -8.11 -2.54 -2.32
N LYS A 110 -7.85 -3.71 -1.74
CA LYS A 110 -6.50 -4.29 -1.61
C LYS A 110 -5.83 -4.38 -2.98
N ASN A 111 -6.52 -4.95 -3.96
CA ASN A 111 -6.04 -5.05 -5.35
C ASN A 111 -5.79 -3.66 -5.96
N SER A 112 -6.65 -2.68 -5.65
CA SER A 112 -6.45 -1.30 -6.09
C SER A 112 -5.22 -0.66 -5.49
N VAL A 113 -4.94 -0.86 -4.20
CA VAL A 113 -3.73 -0.36 -3.55
C VAL A 113 -2.49 -0.95 -4.22
N TYR A 114 -2.44 -2.27 -4.44
CA TYR A 114 -1.33 -2.89 -5.17
C TYR A 114 -1.20 -2.37 -6.61
N TYR A 115 -2.32 -2.22 -7.31
CA TYR A 115 -2.35 -1.63 -8.65
C TYR A 115 -1.80 -0.20 -8.66
N ILE A 116 -2.07 0.61 -7.64
CA ILE A 116 -1.54 1.97 -7.52
C ILE A 116 -0.02 1.96 -7.42
N PHE A 117 0.57 1.03 -6.65
CA PHE A 117 2.02 0.84 -6.62
C PHE A 117 2.59 0.36 -7.97
N HIS A 118 1.87 -0.56 -8.63
CA HIS A 118 2.24 -1.04 -9.97
C HIS A 118 2.23 0.09 -11.01
N LEU A 119 1.17 0.89 -11.04
CA LEU A 119 1.01 2.05 -11.90
C LEU A 119 2.07 3.11 -11.63
N ALA A 120 2.31 3.44 -10.35
CA ALA A 120 3.31 4.41 -9.94
C ALA A 120 4.71 4.01 -10.44
N LYS A 121 5.11 2.76 -10.22
CA LYS A 121 6.38 2.23 -10.73
C LYS A 121 6.48 2.39 -12.25
N ASN A 122 5.46 1.98 -12.99
CA ASN A 122 5.46 2.06 -14.46
C ASN A 122 5.57 3.49 -14.98
N ILE A 123 4.82 4.44 -14.38
CA ILE A 123 4.88 5.86 -14.75
C ILE A 123 6.27 6.42 -14.48
N GLN A 124 6.82 6.15 -13.29
CA GLN A 124 8.10 6.70 -12.85
C GLN A 124 9.28 6.14 -13.67
N ASP A 125 9.25 4.85 -14.00
CA ASP A 125 10.26 4.21 -14.86
C ASP A 125 10.20 4.80 -16.29
N ALA A 126 9.00 5.07 -16.81
CA ALA A 126 8.82 5.73 -18.11
C ALA A 126 9.32 7.19 -18.12
N GLU A 127 9.02 7.96 -17.07
CA GLU A 127 9.48 9.34 -16.93
C GLU A 127 11.00 9.43 -16.80
N LEU A 128 11.62 8.49 -16.08
CA LEU A 128 13.08 8.39 -15.98
C LEU A 128 13.70 8.11 -17.35
N ALA A 129 13.16 7.13 -18.09
CA ALA A 129 13.65 6.79 -19.42
C ALA A 129 13.48 7.95 -20.44
N GLU A 130 12.42 8.74 -20.31
CA GLU A 130 12.24 9.95 -21.12
C GLU A 130 13.27 11.04 -20.77
N LYS A 131 13.52 11.25 -19.48
CA LYS A 131 14.52 12.22 -19.00
C LYS A 131 15.93 11.86 -19.47
N GLU A 132 16.29 10.59 -19.46
CA GLU A 132 17.60 10.11 -19.94
C GLU A 132 17.80 10.39 -21.42
N LYS A 133 16.76 10.25 -22.26
CA LYS A 133 16.81 10.56 -23.70
C LYS A 133 16.99 12.04 -24.01
N ILE A 134 16.61 12.94 -23.09
CA ILE A 134 16.76 14.40 -23.27
C ILE A 134 18.19 14.87 -22.94
N ILE A 135 18.95 14.04 -22.19
CA ILE A 135 20.30 14.37 -21.73
C ILE A 135 21.38 13.85 -22.69
N GLU A 136 21.02 12.95 -23.61
CA GLU A 136 21.86 12.48 -24.75
C GLU A 136 21.79 13.45 -25.95
#